data_AF-A0A523J675-F1
#
_entry.id   AF-A0A523J675-F1
#
_cell.length_a   1.000
_cell.length_b   1.000
_cell.length_c   1.000
_cell.angle_alpha   90.00
_cell.angle_beta   90.00
_cell.angle_gamma   90.00
#
_symmetry.space_group_name_H-M   'P 1'
#
loop_
_entity.id
_entity.type
_entity.pdbx_description
1 polymer ?
#
loop_
_entity_poly.entity_id
_entity_poly.type
_entity_poly.pdbx_seq_one_letter_code
_entity_poly.pdbx_strand_id
1 'polypeptide(L)'
;MKKKDLTLDYFHKRIQAATWEGQKPFYSDQHEEIKVKIRPNKDVAHAIFKPDPIIPGGWIAHPETIRAMKKDLLIGETEFLDTEVLYQCTSCNKVLDMQFWVHCPYCTKSIPEKFEPFQSK
;
A
#
# COMPACT_ATOMS: atom_id res chain seq x y z
N MET A 1 -7.26 58.76 -5.49
CA MET A 1 -7.29 57.27 -5.59
C MET A 1 -5.87 56.76 -5.37
N LYS A 2 -5.61 56.00 -4.30
CA LYS A 2 -4.28 55.44 -4.03
C LYS A 2 -4.10 54.17 -4.88
N LYS A 3 -3.04 54.11 -5.69
CA LYS A 3 -2.68 52.92 -6.47
C LYS A 3 -2.40 51.79 -5.48
N LYS A 4 -3.10 50.65 -5.61
CA LYS A 4 -2.85 49.48 -4.78
C LYS A 4 -1.53 48.87 -5.25
N ASP A 5 -0.55 48.77 -4.37
CA ASP A 5 0.70 48.06 -4.63
C ASP A 5 0.38 46.57 -4.83
N LEU A 6 0.47 46.14 -6.08
CA LEU A 6 0.27 44.76 -6.54
C LEU A 6 1.56 43.95 -6.33
N THR A 7 2.12 43.97 -5.12
CA THR A 7 3.32 43.21 -4.81
C THR A 7 3.02 41.71 -4.70
N LEU A 8 4.03 40.88 -4.89
CA LEU A 8 3.92 39.42 -4.76
C LEU A 8 3.38 39.01 -3.37
N ASP A 9 3.80 39.73 -2.32
CA ASP A 9 3.31 39.56 -0.95
C ASP A 9 1.82 39.87 -0.81
N TYR A 10 1.31 40.88 -1.53
CA TYR A 10 -0.12 41.19 -1.55
C TYR A 10 -0.91 40.04 -2.17
N PHE A 11 -0.40 39.46 -3.27
CA PHE A 11 -1.01 38.29 -3.90
C PHE A 11 -0.94 37.05 -3.02
N HIS A 12 0.20 36.76 -2.40
CA HIS A 12 0.38 35.61 -1.51
C HIS A 12 -0.58 35.66 -0.32
N LYS A 13 -0.70 36.82 0.34
CA LYS A 13 -1.67 37.00 1.44
C LYS A 13 -3.12 36.86 0.97
N ARG A 14 -3.44 37.28 -0.26
CA ARG A 14 -4.79 37.12 -0.82
C ARG A 14 -5.11 35.68 -1.19
N ILE A 15 -4.16 34.90 -1.69
CA ILE A 15 -4.34 33.48 -2.00
C ILE A 15 -4.47 32.68 -0.69
N GLN A 16 -3.63 32.95 0.31
CA GLN A 16 -3.74 32.30 1.62
C GLN A 16 -5.05 32.62 2.36
N ALA A 17 -5.58 33.83 2.17
CA ALA A 17 -6.86 34.24 2.75
C ALA A 17 -8.07 33.90 1.87
N ALA A 18 -7.87 33.37 0.66
CA ALA A 18 -8.95 32.95 -0.20
C ALA A 18 -9.49 31.62 0.30
N THR A 19 -10.68 31.65 0.88
CA THR A 19 -11.50 30.46 1.11
C THR A 19 -12.45 30.30 -0.06
N TRP A 20 -12.57 29.09 -0.59
CA TRP A 20 -13.47 28.80 -1.70
C TRP A 20 -14.92 28.81 -1.19
N GLU A 21 -15.83 29.44 -1.94
CA GLU A 21 -17.26 29.36 -1.69
C GLU A 21 -17.77 28.06 -2.33
N GLY A 22 -17.95 27.02 -1.52
CA GLY A 22 -18.36 25.68 -1.96
C GLY A 22 -17.38 24.60 -1.53
N GLN A 23 -17.94 23.44 -1.16
CA GLN A 23 -17.29 22.23 -0.65
C GLN A 23 -15.78 22.09 -0.92
N LYS A 24 -15.02 21.77 0.14
CA LYS A 24 -13.59 21.41 0.09
C LYS A 24 -13.33 20.52 -1.15
N PRO A 25 -12.42 20.90 -2.07
CA PRO A 25 -12.36 20.24 -3.38
C PRO A 25 -12.11 18.75 -3.27
N PHE A 26 -11.17 18.29 -2.45
CA PHE A 26 -10.89 16.87 -2.29
C PHE A 26 -10.09 16.70 -1.00
N TYR A 27 -10.75 16.43 0.12
CA TYR A 27 -10.11 15.85 1.30
C TYR A 27 -11.18 15.14 2.12
N SER A 28 -11.49 13.89 1.75
CA SER A 28 -11.79 12.92 2.79
C SER A 28 -10.44 12.46 3.33
N ASP A 29 -9.91 13.15 4.34
CA ASP A 29 -8.87 12.61 5.23
C ASP A 29 -9.45 11.43 6.07
N GLN A 30 -10.38 10.65 5.52
CA GLN A 30 -10.93 9.46 6.12
C GLN A 30 -9.93 8.33 5.86
N HIS A 31 -8.87 8.33 6.67
CA HIS A 31 -8.01 7.17 6.79
C HIS A 31 -8.77 6.11 7.60
N GLU A 32 -9.24 5.07 6.94
CA GLU A 32 -9.80 3.89 7.60
C GLU A 32 -8.70 2.87 7.87
N GLU A 33 -8.44 2.60 9.15
CA GLU A 33 -7.53 1.51 9.55
C GLU A 33 -8.32 0.20 9.64
N ILE A 34 -8.10 -0.71 8.69
CA ILE A 34 -8.72 -2.04 8.71
C ILE A 34 -7.75 -3.03 9.36
N LYS A 35 -8.12 -3.54 10.54
CA LYS A 35 -7.35 -4.57 11.25
C LYS A 35 -7.78 -5.97 10.82
N VAL A 36 -7.00 -6.58 9.94
CA VAL A 36 -7.21 -7.96 9.49
C VAL A 36 -6.67 -8.95 10.53
N LYS A 37 -7.51 -9.90 10.97
CA LYS A 37 -7.10 -10.98 11.89
C LYS A 37 -6.58 -12.17 11.09
N ILE A 38 -5.30 -12.49 11.23
CA ILE A 38 -4.68 -13.64 10.56
C ILE A 38 -4.13 -14.62 11.60
N ARG A 39 -4.59 -15.87 11.56
CA ARG A 39 -4.14 -16.94 12.46
C ARG A 39 -3.16 -17.87 11.74
N PRO A 40 -2.02 -18.23 12.37
CA PRO A 40 -1.08 -19.17 11.77
C PRO A 40 -1.69 -20.56 11.62
N ASN A 41 -1.53 -21.16 10.44
CA ASN A 41 -1.88 -22.55 10.15
C ASN A 41 -0.88 -23.17 9.17
N LYS A 42 -0.17 -24.23 9.60
CA LYS A 42 0.85 -24.92 8.78
C LYS A 42 0.28 -25.75 7.64
N ASP A 43 -1.02 -26.05 7.67
CA ASP A 43 -1.70 -26.82 6.61
C ASP A 43 -2.08 -25.93 5.41
N VAL A 44 -1.99 -24.61 5.57
CA VAL A 44 -2.16 -23.66 4.47
C VAL A 44 -0.84 -23.58 3.70
N ALA A 45 -0.91 -23.68 2.37
CA ALA A 45 0.26 -23.53 1.53
C ALA A 45 0.86 -22.12 1.63
N HIS A 46 2.15 -22.04 1.34
CA HIS A 46 2.88 -20.77 1.30
C HIS A 46 2.26 -19.78 0.31
N ALA A 47 2.30 -18.49 0.66
CA ALA A 47 1.74 -17.38 -0.10
C ALA A 47 0.22 -17.43 -0.33
N ILE A 48 -0.50 -18.25 0.45
CA ILE A 48 -1.97 -18.37 0.37
C ILE A 48 -2.60 -17.92 1.69
N PHE A 49 -3.69 -17.17 1.56
CA PHE A 49 -4.60 -16.85 2.64
C PHE A 49 -5.93 -17.55 2.38
N LYS A 50 -6.53 -18.13 3.41
CA LYS A 50 -7.88 -18.72 3.35
C LYS A 50 -8.75 -18.13 4.46
N PRO A 51 -10.08 -18.06 4.30
CA PRO A 51 -10.96 -17.68 5.39
C PRO A 51 -10.75 -18.59 6.61
N ASP A 52 -10.74 -18.01 7.81
CA ASP A 52 -10.64 -18.77 9.05
C ASP A 52 -11.99 -19.44 9.35
N PRO A 53 -12.06 -20.79 9.48
CA PRO A 53 -13.30 -21.46 9.82
C PRO A 53 -13.75 -21.23 11.27
N ILE A 54 -12.88 -20.72 12.14
CA ILE A 54 -13.14 -20.50 13.57
C ILE A 54 -13.50 -19.03 13.85
N ILE A 55 -12.82 -18.09 13.19
CA ILE A 55 -12.96 -16.66 13.45
C ILE A 55 -13.69 -16.00 12.28
N PRO A 56 -14.95 -15.55 12.45
CA PRO A 56 -15.68 -14.82 11.41
C PRO A 56 -14.91 -13.58 10.95
N GLY A 57 -14.75 -13.42 9.62
CA GLY A 57 -13.98 -12.33 9.02
C GLY A 57 -12.45 -12.44 9.22
N GLY A 58 -11.97 -13.50 9.87
CA GLY A 58 -10.56 -13.81 10.01
C GLY A 58 -10.02 -14.60 8.82
N TRP A 59 -8.69 -14.69 8.75
CA TRP A 59 -7.95 -15.44 7.75
C TRP A 59 -6.97 -16.41 8.42
N ILE A 60 -6.64 -17.48 7.72
CA ILE A 60 -5.55 -18.40 8.06
C ILE A 60 -4.49 -18.37 6.97
N ALA A 61 -3.23 -18.44 7.36
CA ALA A 61 -2.11 -18.50 6.44
C ALA A 61 -0.93 -19.26 7.05
N HIS A 62 0.00 -19.70 6.20
CA HIS A 62 1.23 -20.33 6.68
C HIS A 62 2.02 -19.35 7.57
N PRO A 63 2.60 -19.78 8.70
CA PRO A 63 3.37 -18.90 9.58
C PRO A 63 4.46 -18.09 8.86
N GLU A 64 5.16 -18.73 7.92
CA GLU A 64 6.19 -18.06 7.11
C GLU A 64 5.61 -17.03 6.14
N THR A 65 4.38 -17.24 5.65
CA THR A 65 3.67 -16.25 4.82
C THR A 65 3.27 -15.03 5.64
N ILE A 66 2.83 -15.23 6.89
CA ILE A 66 2.50 -14.13 7.80
C ILE A 66 3.74 -13.28 8.10
N ARG A 67 4.90 -13.92 8.34
CA ARG A 67 6.17 -13.22 8.57
C ARG A 67 6.68 -12.50 7.31
N ALA A 68 6.41 -13.07 6.13
CA ALA A 68 6.81 -12.50 4.85
C ALA A 68 6.11 -11.20 4.51
N MET A 69 4.89 -11.02 5.02
CA MET A 69 4.05 -9.89 4.68
C MET A 69 4.53 -8.62 5.37
N LYS A 70 4.41 -7.47 4.70
CA LYS A 70 4.54 -6.17 5.35
C LYS A 70 3.41 -6.01 6.37
N LYS A 71 3.72 -5.36 7.50
CA LYS A 71 2.76 -5.15 8.60
C LYS A 71 1.64 -4.18 8.20
N ASP A 72 2.03 -3.15 7.47
CA ASP A 72 1.12 -2.10 6.99
C ASP A 72 1.06 -2.20 5.47
N LEU A 73 -0.12 -2.52 4.96
CA LEU A 73 -0.41 -2.51 3.54
C LEU A 73 -1.21 -1.24 3.25
N LEU A 74 -0.65 -0.36 2.43
CA LEU A 74 -1.37 0.78 1.92
C LEU A 74 -2.30 0.27 0.81
N ILE A 75 -3.59 0.19 1.12
CA ILE A 75 -4.63 -0.10 0.14
C ILE A 75 -5.20 1.25 -0.27
N GLY A 76 -4.88 1.68 -1.49
CA GLY A 76 -5.57 2.79 -2.11
C GLY A 76 -6.82 2.32 -2.85
N GLU A 77 -7.63 3.27 -3.33
CA GLU A 77 -8.81 2.97 -4.15
C GLU A 77 -8.42 2.35 -5.51
N THR A 78 -9.39 2.11 -6.39
CA THR A 78 -9.23 1.41 -7.68
C THR A 78 -8.16 1.98 -8.63
N GLU A 79 -7.60 3.16 -8.36
CA GLU A 79 -6.58 3.82 -9.18
C GLU A 79 -5.14 3.33 -8.93
N PHE A 80 -4.90 2.41 -8.00
CA PHE A 80 -3.55 1.95 -7.63
C PHE A 80 -3.03 0.74 -8.43
N LEU A 81 -3.78 0.26 -9.43
CA LEU A 81 -3.39 -0.89 -10.27
C LEU A 81 -2.05 -0.67 -11.01
N ASP A 82 -1.69 0.58 -11.32
CA ASP A 82 -0.44 0.92 -12.01
C ASP A 82 0.79 0.94 -11.07
N THR A 83 0.62 0.61 -9.80
CA THR A 83 1.69 0.64 -8.79
C THR A 83 2.32 -0.74 -8.55
N GLU A 84 1.93 -1.76 -9.32
CA GLU A 84 2.47 -3.11 -9.22
C GLU A 84 3.98 -3.07 -9.50
N VAL A 85 4.77 -3.64 -8.58
CA VAL A 85 6.22 -3.77 -8.77
C VAL A 85 6.57 -5.25 -8.67
N LEU A 86 6.64 -5.90 -9.83
CA LEU A 86 6.94 -7.32 -9.93
C LEU A 86 8.43 -7.59 -9.71
N TYR A 87 8.72 -8.61 -8.91
CA TYR A 87 10.06 -9.12 -8.66
C TYR A 87 10.07 -10.65 -8.81
N GLN A 88 11.00 -11.17 -9.61
CA GLN A 88 11.23 -12.61 -9.69
C GLN A 88 12.27 -13.04 -8.65
N CYS A 89 11.85 -13.88 -7.70
CA CYS A 89 12.73 -14.39 -6.66
C CYS A 89 13.85 -15.25 -7.25
N THR A 90 15.10 -14.88 -6.98
CA THR A 90 16.29 -15.58 -7.50
C THR A 90 16.48 -17.00 -6.96
N SER A 91 15.77 -17.38 -5.89
CA SER A 91 15.92 -18.69 -5.26
C SER A 91 14.88 -19.71 -5.71
N CYS A 92 13.65 -19.27 -5.93
CA CYS A 92 12.52 -20.16 -6.24
C CYS A 92 11.79 -19.78 -7.53
N ASN A 93 12.27 -18.77 -8.24
CA ASN A 93 11.77 -18.25 -9.51
C ASN A 93 10.30 -17.82 -9.50
N LYS A 94 9.68 -17.70 -8.32
CA LYS A 94 8.34 -17.16 -8.16
C LYS A 94 8.34 -15.65 -8.34
N VAL A 95 7.35 -15.17 -9.07
CA VAL A 95 7.09 -13.75 -9.25
C VAL A 95 6.27 -13.26 -8.05
N LEU A 96 6.69 -12.15 -7.48
CA LEU A 96 6.12 -11.53 -6.29
C LEU A 96 5.80 -10.08 -6.62
N ASP A 97 4.68 -9.59 -6.11
CA ASP A 97 4.44 -8.15 -6.07
C ASP A 97 5.05 -7.56 -4.79
N MET A 98 6.04 -6.68 -4.99
CA MET A 98 6.84 -6.07 -3.95
C MET A 98 6.10 -5.08 -3.07
N GLN A 99 4.87 -4.73 -3.43
CA GLN A 99 4.00 -3.95 -2.57
C GLN A 99 3.71 -4.68 -1.26
N PHE A 100 3.61 -6.02 -1.28
CA PHE A 100 3.09 -6.79 -0.14
C PHE A 100 4.14 -7.48 0.74
N TRP A 101 5.36 -7.69 0.23
CA TRP A 101 6.32 -8.63 0.85
C TRP A 101 7.61 -7.97 1.34
N VAL A 102 8.12 -8.43 2.48
CA VAL A 102 9.45 -8.13 3.04
C VAL A 102 10.47 -9.21 2.63
N HIS A 103 10.03 -10.46 2.60
CA HIS A 103 10.81 -11.59 2.10
C HIS A 103 9.95 -12.50 1.25
N CYS A 104 10.56 -13.42 0.48
CA CYS A 104 9.78 -14.31 -0.38
C CYS A 104 8.86 -15.20 0.48
N PRO A 105 7.53 -15.19 0.27
CA PRO A 105 6.60 -16.00 1.06
C PRO A 105 6.71 -17.51 0.75
N TYR A 106 7.33 -17.89 -0.37
CA TYR A 106 7.51 -19.28 -0.79
C TYR A 106 8.78 -19.94 -0.25
N CYS A 107 9.90 -19.19 -0.19
CA CYS A 107 11.21 -19.75 0.18
C CYS A 107 11.90 -19.00 1.32
N THR A 108 11.27 -17.98 1.91
CA THR A 108 11.78 -17.16 3.04
C THR A 108 13.05 -16.36 2.76
N LYS A 109 13.60 -16.42 1.54
CA LYS A 109 14.78 -15.63 1.18
C LYS A 109 14.47 -14.14 1.17
N SER A 110 15.43 -13.36 1.67
CA SER A 110 15.37 -11.90 1.66
C SER A 110 15.26 -11.37 0.23
N ILE A 111 14.49 -10.30 0.07
CA ILE A 111 14.38 -9.59 -1.20
C ILE A 111 15.40 -8.46 -1.21
N PRO A 112 16.21 -8.29 -2.27
CA PRO A 112 17.21 -7.22 -2.34
C PRO A 112 16.57 -5.83 -2.36
N GLU A 113 17.27 -4.82 -1.83
CA GLU A 113 16.82 -3.41 -1.84
C GLU A 113 16.75 -2.81 -3.24
N LYS A 114 17.58 -3.31 -4.16
CA LYS A 114 17.61 -2.91 -5.57
C LYS A 114 17.45 -4.15 -6.44
N PHE A 115 16.47 -4.11 -7.33
CA PHE A 115 16.22 -5.16 -8.32
C PHE A 115 15.66 -4.52 -9.58
N GLU A 116 15.83 -5.23 -10.70
CA GLU A 116 15.15 -4.87 -11.95
C GLU A 116 13.72 -5.44 -11.90
N PRO A 117 12.69 -4.61 -12.15
CA PRO A 117 11.32 -5.10 -12.19
C PRO A 117 11.16 -6.22 -13.21
N PHE A 118 10.49 -7.28 -12.81
CA PHE A 118 10.16 -8.38 -13.69
C PHE A 118 9.11 -7.92 -14.71
N GLN A 119 9.44 -7.97 -15.98
CA GLN A 119 8.49 -7.71 -17.06
C GLN A 119 7.97 -9.04 -17.61
N SER A 120 6.66 -9.29 -17.49
CA SER A 120 6.07 -10.43 -18.21
C SER A 120 6.16 -10.15 -19.70
N LYS A 121 6.82 -11.03 -20.43
CA LYS A 121 6.80 -11.01 -21.90
C LYS A 121 5.43 -11.41 -22.44
#